data_AF-A0AAE2NWH9-F1
#
_entry.id   AF-A0AAE2NWH9-F1
#
_cell.length_a   1.000
_cell.length_b   1.000
_cell.length_c   1.000
_cell.angle_alpha   90.00
_cell.angle_beta   90.00
_cell.angle_gamma   90.00
#
_symmetry.space_group_name_H-M   'P 1'
#
loop_
_entity.id
_entity.type
_entity.pdbx_description
1 polymer ?
#
loop_
_entity_poly.entity_id
_entity_poly.type
_entity_poly.pdbx_seq_one_letter_code
_entity_poly.pdbx_strand_id
1 'polypeptide(L)'
;MFFCKYCGRQNNEEAHFCKECGKPIGKGSRLGRQAAESASQPRKPIPKKTLFLWGGIAAALILLIAAYKTGAWLTSEKRLTDQFEQAVHDGDTKKLAALLTPSDKKLKLNETNVKPLLAYAKKHGELMESLRGNSSEKDAVYVKKEGKTLLLFDHYELKVDPVYFRITSNYKGADLYINSEKTGTVKKADETQTFGPYAPGVYTAEAKLQNDTVDVGKKQEAEAAGSRNVELDLPLDAEDVTFTPADSFKNAKGDLLINGKSVHKDPFKSVTYGPLLTDGSMTAAVEADFPWGETKTADVPINGTDMELTLIPDQDTQKTIMDTIVKTTKQYTKAMADGNTDQMTEAGSAWKEQTKEVVSGMKSSGTFLKDQYKETSFDLDSFAISQENGRWQVTVTGKELHESAYFDENTKPDMEEAEPSFHYILSYDPKHKKWVFEKADPASDSSGANVKKIKNDQPKTYTSAWASSKGKAASGSLTNEQVTSFMVDYLTNQSSAVSLNNFAIMAGNLEEGSPLYADQQKLVKKLYGEGTTEVFNEVNVKSFSQNGSHLTIHTYEEFYITKAGGSPKLRTYHWTYGGVVKDGRIYLTSIQ
;
A
#
# COMPACT_ATOMS: atom_id res chain seq x y z
N MET A 1 94.01 -51.37 39.37
CA MET A 1 92.73 -50.88 38.84
C MET A 1 91.92 -50.33 40.00
N PHE A 2 91.45 -49.08 39.90
CA PHE A 2 90.72 -48.41 40.98
C PHE A 2 89.22 -48.38 40.68
N PHE A 3 88.37 -48.73 41.64
CA PHE A 3 86.91 -48.70 41.46
C PHE A 3 86.30 -47.57 42.30
N CYS A 4 85.35 -46.84 41.71
CA CYS A 4 84.67 -45.74 42.39
C CYS A 4 83.84 -46.27 43.56
N LYS A 5 84.12 -45.80 44.78
CA LYS A 5 83.39 -46.22 45.99
C LYS A 5 81.91 -45.83 46.04
N TYR A 6 81.47 -44.95 45.12
CA TYR A 6 80.08 -44.46 45.07
C TYR A 6 79.22 -45.16 44.01
N CYS A 7 79.81 -45.69 42.94
CA CYS A 7 79.04 -46.32 41.85
C CYS A 7 79.63 -47.65 41.36
N GLY A 8 80.73 -48.13 41.95
CA GLY A 8 81.31 -49.44 41.65
C GLY A 8 81.99 -49.57 40.28
N ARG A 9 81.94 -48.54 39.41
CA ARG A 9 82.60 -48.53 38.09
C ARG A 9 84.10 -48.35 38.20
N GLN A 10 84.83 -49.02 37.31
CA GLN A 10 86.28 -48.92 37.19
C GLN A 10 86.69 -47.53 36.70
N ASN A 11 87.74 -46.97 37.31
CA ASN A 11 88.37 -45.72 36.92
C ASN A 11 89.90 -45.87 36.85
N ASN A 12 90.52 -44.91 36.17
CA ASN A 12 91.98 -44.81 36.16
C ASN A 12 92.48 -44.40 37.56
N GLU A 13 93.62 -44.93 37.99
CA GLU A 13 94.19 -44.72 39.33
C GLU A 13 94.58 -43.25 39.59
N GLU A 14 94.79 -42.48 38.52
CA GLU A 14 95.11 -41.04 38.56
C GLU A 14 93.87 -40.14 38.41
N ALA A 15 92.66 -40.70 38.33
CA ALA A 15 91.45 -39.92 38.12
C ALA A 15 91.05 -39.15 39.41
N HIS A 16 91.09 -37.82 39.34
CA HIS A 16 90.63 -36.96 40.44
C HIS A 16 89.10 -36.99 40.64
N PHE A 17 88.33 -37.31 39.58
CA PHE A 17 86.86 -37.43 39.59
C PHE A 17 86.39 -38.66 38.80
N CYS A 18 85.26 -39.26 39.22
CA CYS A 18 84.65 -40.39 38.52
C CYS A 18 84.03 -39.93 37.19
N LYS A 19 84.47 -40.49 36.07
CA LYS A 19 83.90 -40.18 34.74
C LYS A 19 82.41 -40.53 34.59
N GLU A 20 81.89 -41.47 35.37
CA GLU A 20 80.50 -41.95 35.24
C GLU A 20 79.53 -41.23 36.18
N CYS A 21 79.94 -40.91 37.42
CA CYS A 21 79.05 -40.28 38.40
C CYS A 21 79.50 -38.91 38.90
N GLY A 22 80.63 -38.40 38.40
CA GLY A 22 81.14 -37.03 38.66
C GLY A 22 81.72 -36.78 40.06
N LYS A 23 81.71 -37.74 40.99
CA LYS A 23 82.22 -37.53 42.36
C LYS A 23 83.76 -37.58 42.45
N PRO A 24 84.40 -36.74 43.27
CA PRO A 24 85.86 -36.74 43.46
C PRO A 24 86.34 -38.02 44.17
N ILE A 25 87.50 -38.55 43.76
CA ILE A 25 88.01 -39.85 44.28
C ILE A 25 89.49 -39.88 44.69
N GLY A 26 90.24 -38.77 44.60
CA GLY A 26 91.67 -38.72 44.97
C GLY A 26 91.98 -37.95 46.26
N LYS A 27 92.79 -38.55 47.16
CA LYS A 27 93.43 -37.87 48.33
C LYS A 27 94.82 -37.38 47.92
N GLY A 28 95.10 -36.09 48.02
CA GLY A 28 96.39 -35.49 47.65
C GLY A 28 97.45 -35.42 48.77
N SER A 29 98.73 -35.41 48.39
CA SER A 29 99.91 -34.98 49.18
C SER A 29 101.16 -34.88 48.27
N ARG A 30 101.69 -33.69 47.91
CA ARG A 30 102.91 -32.99 48.44
C ARG A 30 104.23 -33.76 48.20
N LEU A 31 105.32 -33.26 47.57
CA LEU A 31 105.96 -31.93 47.48
C LEU A 31 106.93 -31.83 46.28
N GLY A 32 107.20 -30.63 45.76
CA GLY A 32 108.39 -30.34 44.91
C GLY A 32 108.23 -29.03 44.12
N ARG A 33 109.11 -28.06 44.35
CA ARG A 33 108.99 -26.64 43.97
C ARG A 33 110.11 -26.27 43.00
N GLN A 34 109.80 -25.60 41.88
CA GLN A 34 110.72 -24.72 41.17
C GLN A 34 109.96 -23.51 40.65
N ALA A 35 110.51 -22.34 40.94
CA ALA A 35 110.02 -21.03 40.57
C ALA A 35 111.09 -20.32 39.74
N ALA A 36 110.67 -19.72 38.65
CA ALA A 36 111.13 -18.45 38.07
C ALA A 36 110.17 -18.15 36.89
N GLU A 37 109.67 -16.96 36.61
CA GLU A 37 109.55 -15.68 37.29
C GLU A 37 108.59 -14.87 36.40
N SER A 38 107.51 -14.32 36.95
CA SER A 38 106.82 -13.16 36.37
C SER A 38 105.98 -12.52 37.48
N ALA A 39 106.31 -11.26 37.73
CA ALA A 39 105.98 -10.51 38.92
C ALA A 39 104.47 -10.28 39.09
N SER A 40 103.89 -10.85 40.15
CA SER A 40 102.63 -10.36 40.71
C SER A 40 102.93 -9.24 41.70
N GLN A 41 102.48 -8.02 41.38
CA GLN A 41 102.47 -6.92 42.33
C GLN A 41 101.61 -7.26 43.56
N PRO A 42 101.97 -6.75 44.76
CA PRO A 42 101.18 -6.98 45.97
C PRO A 42 99.83 -6.25 45.85
N ARG A 43 98.71 -6.98 45.91
CA ARG A 43 97.38 -6.37 46.11
C ARG A 43 97.32 -5.83 47.54
N LYS A 44 97.35 -4.50 47.67
CA LYS A 44 97.14 -3.77 48.93
C LYS A 44 95.81 -4.19 49.57
N PRO A 45 95.72 -4.27 50.92
CA PRO A 45 94.46 -4.46 51.61
C PRO A 45 93.52 -3.30 51.27
N ILE A 46 92.34 -3.63 50.75
CA ILE A 46 91.33 -2.65 50.34
C ILE A 46 90.90 -1.89 51.61
N PRO A 47 91.14 -0.56 51.71
CA PRO A 47 90.77 0.20 52.90
C PRO A 47 89.25 0.17 53.09
N LYS A 48 88.73 0.02 54.32
CA LYS A 48 87.28 -0.10 54.58
C LYS A 48 86.42 1.00 53.92
N LYS A 49 86.99 2.19 53.67
CA LYS A 49 86.35 3.29 52.92
C LYS A 49 86.09 2.99 51.43
N THR A 50 86.91 2.20 50.75
CA THR A 50 86.68 1.81 49.35
C THR A 50 85.67 0.67 49.22
N LEU A 51 85.49 -0.19 50.24
CA LEU A 51 84.42 -1.20 50.26
C LEU A 51 83.03 -0.55 50.39
N PHE A 52 82.88 0.49 51.22
CA PHE A 52 81.65 1.31 51.27
C PHE A 52 81.43 2.11 49.98
N LEU A 53 82.50 2.57 49.32
CA LEU A 53 82.43 3.25 48.02
C LEU A 53 81.91 2.30 46.92
N TRP A 54 82.45 1.08 46.82
CA TRP A 54 82.00 0.07 45.85
C TRP A 54 80.61 -0.49 46.16
N GLY A 55 80.26 -0.65 47.45
CA GLY A 55 78.90 -0.98 47.87
C GLY A 55 77.89 0.13 47.54
N GLY A 56 78.28 1.39 47.70
CA GLY A 56 77.51 2.56 47.28
C GLY A 56 77.33 2.64 45.76
N ILE A 57 78.39 2.35 44.98
CA ILE A 57 78.33 2.30 43.51
C ILE A 57 77.42 1.15 43.03
N ALA A 58 77.51 -0.04 43.63
CA ALA A 58 76.65 -1.17 43.30
C ALA A 58 75.18 -0.90 43.65
N ALA A 59 74.91 -0.29 44.82
CA ALA A 59 73.57 0.12 45.20
C ALA A 59 73.01 1.21 44.26
N ALA A 60 73.83 2.20 43.88
CA ALA A 60 73.46 3.22 42.90
C ALA A 60 73.17 2.62 41.51
N LEU A 61 73.95 1.62 41.06
CA LEU A 61 73.71 0.89 39.82
C LEU A 61 72.40 0.10 39.85
N ILE A 62 72.09 -0.58 40.95
CA ILE A 62 70.82 -1.30 41.11
C ILE A 62 69.64 -0.32 41.08
N LEU A 63 69.76 0.82 41.78
CA LEU A 63 68.74 1.87 41.74
C LEU A 63 68.59 2.46 40.34
N LEU A 64 69.67 2.66 39.60
CA LEU A 64 69.64 3.12 38.20
C LEU A 64 68.99 2.09 37.28
N ILE A 65 69.27 0.80 37.44
CA ILE A 65 68.64 -0.28 36.67
C ILE A 65 67.15 -0.37 37.01
N ALA A 66 66.79 -0.28 38.29
CA ALA A 66 65.39 -0.27 38.73
C ALA A 66 64.64 0.96 38.20
N ALA A 67 65.25 2.15 38.28
CA ALA A 67 64.70 3.39 37.71
C ALA A 67 64.57 3.30 36.19
N TYR A 68 65.57 2.75 35.49
CA TYR A 68 65.52 2.52 34.05
C TYR A 68 64.43 1.53 33.66
N LYS A 69 64.33 0.37 34.32
CA LYS A 69 63.28 -0.63 34.06
C LYS A 69 61.89 -0.08 34.37
N THR A 70 61.75 0.69 35.44
CA THR A 70 60.49 1.36 35.80
C THR A 70 60.13 2.42 34.77
N GLY A 71 61.09 3.24 34.33
CA GLY A 71 60.91 4.24 33.26
C GLY A 71 60.53 3.58 31.94
N ALA A 72 61.24 2.52 31.54
CA ALA A 72 60.94 1.76 30.33
C ALA A 72 59.56 1.08 30.39
N TRP A 73 59.12 0.62 31.57
CA TRP A 73 57.78 0.08 31.74
C TRP A 73 56.69 1.17 31.70
N LEU A 74 56.94 2.31 32.36
CA LEU A 74 56.05 3.48 32.39
C LEU A 74 55.73 4.02 31.00
N THR A 75 56.66 3.93 30.06
CA THR A 75 56.50 4.41 28.68
C THR A 75 56.29 3.28 27.65
N SER A 76 56.07 2.04 28.11
CA SER A 76 55.94 0.89 27.19
C SER A 76 54.59 0.87 26.47
N GLU A 77 54.61 0.45 25.20
CA GLU A 77 53.42 0.13 24.41
C GLU A 77 52.46 -0.80 25.17
N LYS A 78 53.01 -1.87 25.77
CA LYS A 78 52.23 -2.84 26.55
C LYS A 78 51.42 -2.19 27.67
N ARG A 79 52.02 -1.25 28.42
CA ARG A 79 51.31 -0.57 29.50
C ARG A 79 50.17 0.29 28.96
N LEU A 80 50.41 0.99 27.85
CA LEU A 80 49.42 1.86 27.22
C LEU A 80 48.21 1.05 26.72
N THR A 81 48.46 -0.11 26.11
CA THR A 81 47.43 -1.01 25.58
C THR A 81 46.67 -1.73 26.70
N ASP A 82 47.36 -2.19 27.75
CA ASP A 82 46.72 -2.75 28.96
C ASP A 82 45.81 -1.70 29.65
N GLN A 83 46.21 -0.42 29.67
CA GLN A 83 45.39 0.67 30.22
C GLN A 83 44.14 0.97 29.37
N PHE A 84 44.26 0.88 28.04
CA PHE A 84 43.13 1.02 27.12
C PHE A 84 42.15 -0.15 27.27
N GLU A 85 42.65 -1.39 27.30
CA GLU A 85 41.84 -2.60 27.51
C GLU A 85 41.06 -2.51 28.83
N GLN A 86 41.74 -2.09 29.91
CA GLN A 86 41.09 -1.87 31.20
C GLN A 86 40.02 -0.77 31.14
N ALA A 87 40.30 0.36 30.48
CA ALA A 87 39.32 1.45 30.35
C ALA A 87 38.07 1.01 29.57
N VAL A 88 38.25 0.18 28.52
CA VAL A 88 37.14 -0.39 27.75
C VAL A 88 36.35 -1.39 28.58
N HIS A 89 37.02 -2.29 29.29
CA HIS A 89 36.39 -3.26 30.19
C HIS A 89 35.57 -2.56 31.28
N ASP A 90 36.16 -1.59 31.97
CA ASP A 90 35.56 -0.86 33.08
C ASP A 90 34.50 0.16 32.61
N GLY A 91 34.42 0.45 31.31
CA GLY A 91 33.54 1.48 30.76
C GLY A 91 33.92 2.91 31.15
N ASP A 92 35.19 3.14 31.52
CA ASP A 92 35.70 4.43 31.96
C ASP A 92 36.00 5.33 30.76
N THR A 93 34.97 6.01 30.27
CA THR A 93 35.04 6.93 29.13
C THR A 93 35.95 8.13 29.39
N LYS A 94 36.13 8.55 30.64
CA LYS A 94 37.02 9.65 31.00
C LYS A 94 38.48 9.24 30.85
N LYS A 95 38.85 8.06 31.37
CA LYS A 95 40.18 7.47 31.18
C LYS A 95 40.41 7.14 29.71
N LEU A 96 39.42 6.59 29.02
CA LEU A 96 39.50 6.31 27.59
C LEU A 96 39.80 7.58 26.78
N ALA A 97 39.07 8.68 26.99
CA ALA A 97 39.33 9.94 26.31
C ALA A 97 40.73 10.52 26.61
N ALA A 98 41.25 10.31 27.82
CA ALA A 98 42.57 10.79 28.22
C ALA A 98 43.74 9.97 27.64
N LEU A 99 43.51 8.69 27.31
CA LEU A 99 44.51 7.80 26.71
C LEU A 99 44.67 7.99 25.21
N LEU A 100 43.67 8.56 24.54
CA LEU A 100 43.59 8.68 23.09
C LEU A 100 44.12 10.03 22.61
N THR A 101 44.87 9.99 21.52
CA THR A 101 45.37 11.17 20.83
C THR A 101 44.75 11.26 19.43
N PRO A 102 43.98 12.32 19.12
CA PRO A 102 43.42 12.49 17.79
C PRO A 102 44.53 12.77 16.77
N SER A 103 44.47 12.14 15.60
CA SER A 103 45.42 12.42 14.49
C SER A 103 45.12 13.76 13.81
N ASP A 104 43.85 14.19 13.79
CA ASP A 104 43.40 15.51 13.35
C ASP A 104 43.01 16.38 14.55
N LYS A 105 43.61 17.59 14.65
CA LYS A 105 43.33 18.55 15.72
C LYS A 105 41.88 19.04 15.77
N LYS A 106 41.11 18.89 14.68
CA LYS A 106 39.68 19.22 14.64
C LYS A 106 38.82 18.22 15.42
N LEU A 107 39.30 16.98 15.60
CA LEU A 107 38.61 15.97 16.39
C LEU A 107 38.84 16.23 17.88
N LYS A 108 37.75 16.49 18.61
CA LYS A 108 37.76 16.66 20.07
C LYS A 108 37.32 15.37 20.75
N LEU A 109 38.22 14.78 21.52
CA LEU A 109 37.94 13.61 22.36
C LEU A 109 37.57 14.07 23.77
N ASN A 110 36.43 13.60 24.26
CA ASN A 110 35.93 13.85 25.61
C ASN A 110 35.06 12.66 26.04
N GLU A 111 34.60 12.68 27.30
CA GLU A 111 33.83 11.59 27.91
C GLU A 111 32.56 11.20 27.12
N THR A 112 31.93 12.14 26.43
CA THR A 112 30.73 11.90 25.60
C THR A 112 31.11 11.36 24.22
N ASN A 113 32.08 11.99 23.55
CA ASN A 113 32.44 11.69 22.16
C ASN A 113 33.17 10.35 21.99
N VAL A 114 33.72 9.78 23.05
CA VAL A 114 34.36 8.45 23.01
C VAL A 114 33.39 7.30 23.34
N LYS A 115 32.13 7.57 23.71
CA LYS A 115 31.14 6.51 23.95
C LYS A 115 30.91 5.60 22.72
N PRO A 116 30.82 6.12 21.49
CA PRO A 116 30.75 5.28 20.29
C PRO A 116 31.93 4.32 20.16
N LEU A 117 33.14 4.81 20.45
CA LEU A 117 34.36 4.02 20.40
C LEU A 117 34.36 2.94 21.47
N LEU A 118 33.91 3.27 22.69
CA LEU A 118 33.76 2.30 23.77
C LEU A 118 32.79 1.17 23.37
N ALA A 119 31.65 1.52 22.77
CA ALA A 119 30.66 0.55 22.29
C ALA A 119 31.26 -0.38 21.22
N TYR A 120 32.02 0.19 20.27
CA TYR A 120 32.73 -0.59 19.25
C TYR A 120 33.78 -1.51 19.87
N ALA A 121 34.66 -0.99 20.73
CA ALA A 121 35.74 -1.76 21.35
C ALA A 121 35.22 -2.90 22.23
N LYS A 122 34.04 -2.76 22.85
CA LYS A 122 33.38 -3.84 23.59
C LYS A 122 32.83 -4.94 22.68
N LYS A 123 32.40 -4.59 21.47
CA LYS A 123 31.83 -5.52 20.48
C LYS A 123 32.92 -6.24 19.66
N HIS A 124 34.04 -5.58 19.44
CA HIS A 124 35.14 -6.03 18.57
C HIS A 124 36.42 -6.34 19.37
N GLY A 125 36.50 -7.57 19.90
CA GLY A 125 37.66 -8.03 20.69
C GLY A 125 38.97 -8.06 19.89
N GLU A 126 38.90 -8.19 18.57
CA GLU A 126 40.01 -8.14 17.64
C GLU A 126 40.78 -6.82 17.69
N LEU A 127 40.13 -5.71 18.09
CA LEU A 127 40.80 -4.43 18.31
C LEU A 127 41.84 -4.54 19.44
N MET A 128 41.52 -5.28 20.50
CA MET A 128 42.46 -5.50 21.60
C MET A 128 43.62 -6.39 21.17
N GLU A 129 43.36 -7.37 20.30
CA GLU A 129 44.40 -8.23 19.75
C GLU A 129 45.34 -7.44 18.81
N SER A 130 44.82 -6.56 17.95
CA SER A 130 45.65 -5.75 17.05
C SER A 130 46.54 -4.79 17.81
N LEU A 131 46.01 -4.14 18.85
CA LEU A 131 46.75 -3.22 19.72
C LEU A 131 47.94 -3.88 20.45
N ARG A 132 47.99 -5.21 20.58
CA ARG A 132 49.10 -5.93 21.25
C ARG A 132 50.34 -6.14 20.38
N GLY A 133 50.40 -5.54 19.18
CA GLY A 133 51.63 -5.44 18.39
C GLY A 133 51.47 -5.49 16.86
N ASN A 134 50.24 -5.54 16.35
CA ASN A 134 49.93 -5.58 14.92
C ASN A 134 49.00 -4.44 14.47
N SER A 135 48.86 -3.38 15.28
CA SER A 135 47.91 -2.31 14.99
C SER A 135 48.29 -1.55 13.73
N SER A 136 47.30 -1.17 12.95
CA SER A 136 47.48 -0.44 11.69
C SER A 136 46.67 0.85 11.66
N GLU A 137 47.04 1.81 10.80
CA GLU A 137 46.24 3.04 10.60
C GLU A 137 44.82 2.77 10.07
N LYS A 138 44.52 1.52 9.65
CA LYS A 138 43.16 1.09 9.28
C LYS A 138 42.32 0.64 10.47
N ASP A 139 42.89 0.56 11.67
CA ASP A 139 42.16 0.17 12.87
C ASP A 139 41.44 1.39 13.46
N ALA A 140 40.37 1.16 14.22
CA ALA A 140 39.66 2.24 14.93
C ALA A 140 40.58 3.00 15.91
N VAL A 141 41.57 2.30 16.48
CA VAL A 141 42.62 2.83 17.34
C VAL A 141 43.91 2.10 16.99
N TYR A 142 45.03 2.83 16.89
CA TYR A 142 46.33 2.22 16.61
C TYR A 142 47.44 2.82 17.45
N VAL A 143 48.48 2.03 17.69
CA VAL A 143 49.66 2.49 18.42
C VAL A 143 50.64 3.13 17.44
N LYS A 144 51.13 4.33 17.76
CA LYS A 144 52.21 4.98 17.03
C LYS A 144 53.35 5.37 17.96
N LYS A 145 54.58 5.02 17.57
CA LYS A 145 55.79 5.47 18.24
C LYS A 145 56.13 6.90 17.83
N GLU A 146 56.06 7.83 18.78
CA GLU A 146 56.24 9.27 18.60
C GLU A 146 57.47 9.74 19.40
N GLY A 147 58.67 9.51 18.86
CA GLY A 147 59.91 10.03 19.44
C GLY A 147 60.36 9.32 20.72
N LYS A 148 60.86 10.11 21.69
CA LYS A 148 61.49 9.63 22.92
C LYS A 148 61.07 10.46 24.14
N THR A 149 60.65 9.80 25.22
CA THR A 149 60.50 10.42 26.55
C THR A 149 61.85 10.50 27.24
N LEU A 150 62.20 11.67 27.79
CA LEU A 150 63.48 11.92 28.49
C LEU A 150 64.72 11.52 27.68
N LEU A 151 64.64 11.56 26.33
CA LEU A 151 65.68 11.14 25.37
C LEU A 151 66.10 9.65 25.44
N LEU A 152 65.58 8.86 26.37
CA LEU A 152 66.02 7.50 26.66
C LEU A 152 64.97 6.45 26.31
N PHE A 153 63.70 6.74 26.58
CA PHE A 153 62.62 5.77 26.47
C PHE A 153 61.77 6.04 25.23
N ASP A 154 61.32 4.97 24.57
CA ASP A 154 60.36 5.12 23.48
C ASP A 154 59.04 5.69 24.01
N HIS A 155 58.45 6.64 23.29
CA HIS A 155 57.15 7.22 23.59
C HIS A 155 56.14 6.70 22.58
N TYR A 156 55.00 6.21 23.08
CA TYR A 156 53.94 5.62 22.27
C TYR A 156 52.62 6.37 22.54
N GLU A 157 51.80 6.50 21.52
CA GLU A 157 50.48 7.12 21.59
C GLU A 157 49.42 6.22 20.96
N LEU A 158 48.22 6.21 21.52
CA LEU A 158 47.04 5.59 20.91
C LEU A 158 46.37 6.62 20.00
N LYS A 159 46.60 6.50 18.70
CA LYS A 159 46.07 7.41 17.71
C LYS A 159 44.67 6.99 17.29
N VAL A 160 43.86 8.01 16.98
CA VAL A 160 42.49 7.86 16.49
C VAL A 160 42.30 8.77 15.28
N ASP A 161 41.87 8.16 14.18
CA ASP A 161 41.55 8.89 12.95
C ASP A 161 40.08 9.32 12.93
N PRO A 162 39.78 10.56 12.50
CA PRO A 162 38.40 11.03 12.44
C PRO A 162 37.60 10.30 11.35
N VAL A 163 36.33 10.07 11.65
CA VAL A 163 35.35 9.57 10.68
C VAL A 163 34.36 10.67 10.31
N TYR A 164 33.94 10.67 9.05
CA TYR A 164 32.92 11.57 8.52
C TYR A 164 31.77 10.75 7.95
N PHE A 165 30.54 11.12 8.31
CA PHE A 165 29.34 10.53 7.74
C PHE A 165 28.92 11.28 6.50
N ARG A 166 28.75 10.57 5.40
CA ARG A 166 28.22 11.06 4.13
C ARG A 166 26.79 10.55 4.02
N ILE A 167 25.84 11.41 4.39
CA ILE A 167 24.43 11.05 4.51
C ILE A 167 23.67 11.57 3.29
N THR A 168 22.92 10.69 2.64
CA THR A 168 21.99 11.00 1.56
C THR A 168 20.56 10.70 2.01
N SER A 169 19.60 11.52 1.57
CA SER A 169 18.17 11.32 1.81
C SER A 169 17.36 11.99 0.71
N ASN A 170 16.21 11.41 0.38
CA ASN A 170 15.34 11.77 -0.75
C ASN A 170 14.46 13.00 -0.51
N TYR A 171 14.41 13.56 0.69
CA TYR A 171 13.54 14.71 1.01
C TYR A 171 14.26 15.93 1.53
N LYS A 172 14.09 17.05 0.81
CA LYS A 172 14.50 18.38 1.27
C LYS A 172 13.73 18.76 2.54
N GLY A 173 14.44 19.31 3.52
CA GLY A 173 13.87 19.73 4.80
C GLY A 173 13.86 18.65 5.87
N ALA A 174 14.21 17.41 5.55
CA ALA A 174 14.36 16.36 6.56
C ALA A 174 15.53 16.69 7.51
N ASP A 175 15.27 16.60 8.81
CA ASP A 175 16.28 16.76 9.84
C ASP A 175 17.11 15.49 9.98
N LEU A 176 18.42 15.66 10.05
CA LEU A 176 19.40 14.58 10.16
C LEU A 176 19.98 14.56 11.58
N TYR A 177 19.99 13.38 12.18
CA TYR A 177 20.45 13.14 13.54
C TYR A 177 21.56 12.09 13.55
N ILE A 178 22.54 12.27 14.43
CA ILE A 178 23.55 11.25 14.77
C ILE A 178 23.50 11.09 16.29
N ASN A 179 23.25 9.88 16.79
CA ASN A 179 23.05 9.58 18.21
C ASN A 179 22.03 10.51 18.89
N SER A 180 20.91 10.77 18.19
CA SER A 180 19.83 11.67 18.62
C SER A 180 20.18 13.16 18.69
N GLU A 181 21.39 13.57 18.31
CA GLU A 181 21.77 14.97 18.18
C GLU A 181 21.48 15.47 16.76
N LYS A 182 20.66 16.53 16.63
CA LYS A 182 20.36 17.17 15.34
C LYS A 182 21.65 17.74 14.76
N THR A 183 22.15 17.12 13.70
CA THR A 183 23.44 17.44 13.09
C THR A 183 23.27 18.33 11.84
N GLY A 184 22.11 18.25 11.18
CA GLY A 184 21.82 19.08 10.02
C GLY A 184 20.41 18.89 9.50
N THR A 185 20.15 19.48 8.33
CA THR A 185 18.88 19.36 7.60
C THR A 185 19.21 19.18 6.11
N VAL A 186 18.44 18.37 5.39
CA VAL A 186 18.60 18.12 3.96
C VAL A 186 18.32 19.39 3.16
N LYS A 187 19.35 19.95 2.53
CA LYS A 187 19.25 21.19 1.73
C LYS A 187 18.63 20.96 0.36
N LYS A 188 18.91 19.80 -0.23
CA LYS A 188 18.44 19.35 -1.54
C LYS A 188 18.26 17.84 -1.50
N ALA A 189 17.15 17.36 -2.05
CA ALA A 189 16.89 15.93 -2.19
C ALA A 189 18.04 15.23 -2.95
N ASP A 190 18.40 14.04 -2.48
CA ASP A 190 19.42 13.14 -3.05
C ASP A 190 20.85 13.73 -3.08
N GLU A 191 21.08 14.88 -2.45
CA GLU A 191 22.41 15.46 -2.32
C GLU A 191 23.10 14.91 -1.06
N THR A 192 24.26 14.28 -1.24
CA THR A 192 25.08 13.78 -0.13
C THR A 192 25.67 14.91 0.70
N GLN A 193 25.44 14.88 2.00
CA GLN A 193 25.97 15.84 2.96
C GLN A 193 26.98 15.19 3.91
N THR A 194 28.10 15.88 4.16
CA THR A 194 29.18 15.38 5.00
C THR A 194 29.13 15.98 6.40
N PHE A 195 29.11 15.14 7.42
CA PHE A 195 29.09 15.50 8.83
C PHE A 195 30.30 14.95 9.57
N GLY A 196 30.88 15.74 10.47
CA GLY A 196 32.02 15.36 11.30
C GLY A 196 32.99 16.52 11.55
N PRO A 197 34.16 16.24 12.15
CA PRO A 197 34.72 14.92 12.45
C PRO A 197 34.09 14.23 13.68
N TYR A 198 33.95 12.91 13.62
CA TYR A 198 33.54 12.03 14.73
C TYR A 198 34.65 11.06 15.12
N ALA A 199 34.62 10.54 16.35
CA ALA A 199 35.49 9.44 16.74
C ALA A 199 35.02 8.14 16.07
N PRO A 200 35.91 7.19 15.74
CA PRO A 200 35.49 5.86 15.30
C PRO A 200 34.58 5.19 16.33
N GLY A 201 33.61 4.41 15.89
CA GLY A 201 32.68 3.76 16.82
C GLY A 201 31.35 3.32 16.23
N VAL A 202 30.43 2.93 17.10
CA VAL A 202 29.04 2.60 16.72
C VAL A 202 28.15 3.84 16.86
N TYR A 203 27.41 4.15 15.80
CA TYR A 203 26.51 5.31 15.72
C TYR A 203 25.12 4.89 15.24
N THR A 204 24.11 5.65 15.65
CA THR A 204 22.76 5.60 15.05
C THR A 204 22.53 6.88 14.28
N ALA A 205 22.35 6.77 12.97
CA ALA A 205 21.95 7.88 12.13
C ALA A 205 20.43 7.82 11.89
N GLU A 206 19.79 8.99 11.81
CA GLU A 206 18.36 9.08 11.58
C GLU A 206 18.02 10.28 10.70
N ALA A 207 17.14 10.07 9.72
CA ALA A 207 16.46 11.14 9.01
C ALA A 207 15.03 11.22 9.53
N LYS A 208 14.53 12.43 9.83
CA LYS A 208 13.14 12.69 10.20
C LYS A 208 12.58 13.83 9.36
N LEU A 209 11.41 13.64 8.81
CA LEU A 209 10.63 14.71 8.21
C LEU A 209 9.36 14.88 9.05
N GLN A 210 9.18 16.09 9.58
CA GLN A 210 8.00 16.48 10.33
C GLN A 210 7.22 17.49 9.51
N ASN A 211 6.01 17.13 9.12
CA ASN A 211 5.08 18.01 8.42
C ASN A 211 3.73 18.03 9.15
N ASP A 212 2.85 18.96 8.78
CA ASP A 212 1.54 19.14 9.44
C ASP A 212 0.60 17.92 9.31
N THR A 213 0.86 17.07 8.31
CA THR A 213 0.05 15.90 7.95
C THR A 213 0.66 14.56 8.39
N VAL A 214 1.98 14.41 8.31
CA VAL A 214 2.67 13.16 8.65
C VAL A 214 4.09 13.39 9.17
N ASP A 215 4.46 12.58 10.16
CA ASP A 215 5.83 12.44 10.66
C ASP A 215 6.40 11.12 10.13
N VAL A 216 7.47 11.19 9.34
CA VAL A 216 8.17 10.02 8.82
C VAL A 216 9.63 10.02 9.23
N GLY A 217 10.19 8.85 9.55
CA GLY A 217 11.57 8.74 9.99
C GLY A 217 12.21 7.42 9.63
N LYS A 218 13.50 7.46 9.27
CA LYS A 218 14.33 6.30 8.97
C LYS A 218 15.55 6.29 9.88
N LYS A 219 15.77 5.19 10.60
CA LYS A 219 16.95 4.97 11.45
C LYS A 219 17.85 3.90 10.85
N GLN A 220 19.15 4.09 10.96
CA GLN A 220 20.17 3.12 10.58
C GLN A 220 21.31 3.11 11.60
N GLU A 221 21.74 1.93 12.02
CA GLU A 221 22.98 1.78 12.78
C GLU A 221 24.18 1.68 11.83
N ALA A 222 25.29 2.30 12.22
CA ALA A 222 26.51 2.38 11.43
C ALA A 222 27.73 2.10 12.31
N GLU A 223 28.56 1.16 11.89
CA GLU A 223 29.89 0.93 12.46
C GLU A 223 30.92 1.76 11.68
N ALA A 224 31.32 2.87 12.28
CA ALA A 224 32.25 3.83 11.73
C ALA A 224 33.67 3.51 12.21
N ALA A 225 34.28 2.45 11.69
CA ALA A 225 35.64 2.04 12.03
C ALA A 225 36.42 1.61 10.78
N GLY A 226 37.68 2.03 10.68
CA GLY A 226 38.60 1.66 9.60
C GLY A 226 38.36 2.27 8.23
N SER A 227 37.38 3.17 8.10
CA SER A 227 37.20 4.03 6.94
C SER A 227 36.96 5.47 7.37
N ARG A 228 37.60 6.41 6.67
CA ARG A 228 37.48 7.86 6.96
C ARG A 228 36.11 8.42 6.61
N ASN A 229 35.44 7.85 5.60
CA ASN A 229 34.11 8.24 5.17
C ASN A 229 33.16 7.04 5.28
N VAL A 230 32.00 7.25 5.88
CA VAL A 230 30.93 6.25 6.01
C VAL A 230 29.74 6.77 5.23
N GLU A 231 29.37 6.07 4.16
CA GLU A 231 28.18 6.39 3.36
C GLU A 231 26.93 5.84 4.06
N LEU A 232 25.91 6.67 4.23
CA LEU A 232 24.62 6.29 4.79
C LEU A 232 23.50 6.79 3.89
N ASP A 233 22.58 5.91 3.57
CA ASP A 233 21.41 6.23 2.76
C ASP A 233 20.15 6.10 3.62
N LEU A 234 19.48 7.22 3.85
CA LEU A 234 18.32 7.33 4.74
C LEU A 234 17.11 7.84 3.94
N PRO A 235 16.58 7.04 2.99
CA PRO A 235 15.35 7.41 2.30
C PRO A 235 14.18 7.37 3.29
N LEU A 236 13.32 8.36 3.18
CA LEU A 236 12.05 8.40 3.89
C LEU A 236 10.98 7.77 3.00
N ASP A 237 10.24 6.83 3.58
CA ASP A 237 9.16 6.07 2.95
C ASP A 237 7.90 6.96 2.90
N ALA A 238 7.96 8.03 2.09
CA ALA A 238 6.85 8.93 1.84
C ALA A 238 6.93 9.44 0.39
N GLU A 239 5.80 9.80 -0.19
CA GLU A 239 5.69 10.12 -1.61
C GLU A 239 4.82 11.36 -1.86
N ASP A 240 5.12 12.08 -2.95
CA ASP A 240 4.21 13.12 -3.45
C ASP A 240 3.05 12.43 -4.20
N VAL A 241 1.82 12.70 -3.77
CA VAL A 241 0.62 12.06 -4.32
C VAL A 241 -0.13 13.04 -5.21
N THR A 242 -0.46 12.61 -6.41
CA THR A 242 -1.29 13.35 -7.37
C THR A 242 -2.73 12.88 -7.27
N PHE A 243 -3.61 13.80 -6.87
CA PHE A 243 -5.05 13.59 -6.81
C PHE A 243 -5.69 14.15 -8.08
N THR A 244 -6.36 13.29 -8.85
CA THR A 244 -7.08 13.69 -10.07
C THR A 244 -8.56 13.40 -9.87
N PRO A 245 -9.46 14.39 -9.98
CA PRO A 245 -10.89 14.14 -9.79
C PRO A 245 -11.41 13.15 -10.83
N ALA A 246 -12.24 12.19 -10.39
CA ALA A 246 -12.84 11.16 -11.25
C ALA A 246 -13.83 11.75 -12.29
N ASP A 247 -14.28 12.99 -12.09
CA ASP A 247 -15.22 13.68 -12.97
C ASP A 247 -14.86 15.17 -13.10
N SER A 248 -15.44 15.85 -14.10
CA SER A 248 -15.26 17.27 -14.37
C SER A 248 -16.33 18.10 -13.69
N PHE A 249 -15.91 18.92 -12.73
CA PHE A 249 -16.83 19.79 -11.99
C PHE A 249 -16.67 21.25 -12.44
N LYS A 250 -17.75 21.83 -12.96
CA LYS A 250 -17.82 23.25 -13.32
C LYS A 250 -18.28 24.07 -12.12
N ASN A 251 -17.54 25.15 -11.86
CA ASN A 251 -17.83 26.13 -10.81
C ASN A 251 -17.94 25.55 -9.39
N ALA A 252 -17.35 24.38 -9.14
CA ALA A 252 -17.25 23.80 -7.81
C ALA A 252 -16.12 24.47 -7.01
N LYS A 253 -16.30 24.54 -5.70
CA LYS A 253 -15.32 25.09 -4.75
C LYS A 253 -15.26 24.20 -3.53
N GLY A 254 -14.05 23.96 -3.06
CA GLY A 254 -13.79 23.10 -1.93
C GLY A 254 -12.30 23.00 -1.66
N ASP A 255 -11.96 22.18 -0.68
CA ASP A 255 -10.62 21.97 -0.20
C ASP A 255 -10.33 20.48 -0.03
N LEU A 256 -9.13 20.08 -0.45
CA LEU A 256 -8.62 18.74 -0.19
C LEU A 256 -8.25 18.62 1.28
N LEU A 257 -8.73 17.55 1.91
CA LEU A 257 -8.40 17.19 3.27
C LEU A 257 -7.52 15.94 3.26
N ILE A 258 -6.45 15.95 4.05
CA ILE A 258 -5.60 14.80 4.33
C ILE A 258 -5.70 14.49 5.82
N ASN A 259 -6.13 13.27 6.17
CA ASN A 259 -6.46 12.88 7.55
C ASN A 259 -7.39 13.89 8.25
N GLY A 260 -8.35 14.44 7.51
CA GLY A 260 -9.30 15.45 7.99
C GLY A 260 -8.74 16.86 8.19
N LYS A 261 -7.46 17.12 7.86
CA LYS A 261 -6.89 18.47 7.86
C LYS A 261 -6.84 19.05 6.46
N SER A 262 -7.29 20.28 6.31
CA SER A 262 -7.20 21.01 5.04
C SER A 262 -5.75 21.23 4.63
N VAL A 263 -5.48 21.03 3.33
CA VAL A 263 -4.18 21.32 2.71
C VAL A 263 -4.22 22.52 1.77
N HIS A 264 -5.34 23.25 1.74
CA HIS A 264 -5.58 24.46 0.94
C HIS A 264 -5.35 24.23 -0.56
N LYS A 265 -5.85 23.11 -1.08
CA LYS A 265 -5.75 22.71 -2.49
C LYS A 265 -7.14 22.48 -3.07
N ASP A 266 -7.35 23.00 -4.27
CA ASP A 266 -8.59 22.81 -5.04
C ASP A 266 -8.69 21.35 -5.50
N PRO A 267 -9.62 20.54 -4.97
CA PRO A 267 -9.74 19.12 -5.29
C PRO A 267 -10.48 18.87 -6.62
N PHE A 268 -11.04 19.91 -7.25
CA PHE A 268 -11.74 19.82 -8.53
C PHE A 268 -10.81 20.01 -9.74
N LYS A 269 -9.50 20.01 -9.50
CA LYS A 269 -8.43 19.98 -10.50
C LYS A 269 -7.37 18.97 -10.09
N SER A 270 -6.60 18.48 -11.05
CA SER A 270 -5.44 17.64 -10.74
C SER A 270 -4.44 18.43 -9.89
N VAL A 271 -4.08 17.88 -8.72
CA VAL A 271 -3.20 18.52 -7.76
C VAL A 271 -2.25 17.51 -7.11
N THR A 272 -0.98 17.88 -7.01
CA THR A 272 0.02 17.10 -6.29
C THR A 272 0.23 17.69 -4.90
N TYR A 273 0.20 16.83 -3.89
CA TYR A 273 0.47 17.18 -2.50
C TYR A 273 1.27 16.07 -1.82
N GLY A 274 2.26 16.47 -1.04
CA GLY A 274 3.12 15.55 -0.34
C GLY A 274 4.13 16.23 0.56
N PRO A 275 4.90 15.44 1.31
CA PRO A 275 4.92 13.97 1.25
C PRO A 275 3.84 13.31 2.11
N LEU A 276 3.29 12.19 1.62
CA LEU A 276 2.28 11.36 2.26
C LEU A 276 2.70 9.89 2.33
N LEU A 277 2.11 9.13 3.24
CA LEU A 277 2.18 7.67 3.23
C LEU A 277 1.17 7.11 2.22
N THR A 278 1.63 6.16 1.42
CA THR A 278 0.86 5.48 0.36
C THR A 278 0.55 4.03 0.75
N ASP A 279 0.63 3.69 2.04
CA ASP A 279 0.37 2.35 2.57
C ASP A 279 -1.10 2.12 2.98
N GLY A 280 -1.98 3.10 2.69
CA GLY A 280 -3.39 3.08 3.09
C GLY A 280 -3.66 3.53 4.53
N SER A 281 -2.63 3.90 5.30
CA SER A 281 -2.81 4.41 6.68
C SER A 281 -3.34 5.84 6.75
N MET A 282 -3.13 6.62 5.68
CA MET A 282 -3.64 7.98 5.53
C MET A 282 -4.89 7.99 4.64
N THR A 283 -5.74 8.98 4.83
CA THR A 283 -6.96 9.17 4.04
C THR A 283 -7.03 10.55 3.40
N ALA A 284 -7.70 10.62 2.25
CA ALA A 284 -8.08 11.85 1.57
C ALA A 284 -9.61 12.02 1.59
N ALA A 285 -10.07 13.27 1.70
CA ALA A 285 -11.47 13.64 1.56
C ALA A 285 -11.58 15.06 0.98
N VAL A 286 -12.79 15.48 0.65
CA VAL A 286 -13.08 16.83 0.13
C VAL A 286 -14.11 17.49 1.02
N GLU A 287 -13.81 18.71 1.45
CA GLU A 287 -14.79 19.62 2.04
C GLU A 287 -15.23 20.61 0.96
N ALA A 288 -16.52 20.68 0.66
CA ALA A 288 -17.01 21.52 -0.43
C ALA A 288 -18.42 22.06 -0.19
N ASP A 289 -18.69 23.20 -0.84
CA ASP A 289 -20.01 23.84 -0.90
C ASP A 289 -20.87 23.17 -1.99
N PHE A 290 -21.51 22.05 -1.67
CA PHE A 290 -22.44 21.41 -2.59
C PHE A 290 -23.80 22.15 -2.63
N PRO A 291 -24.59 22.00 -3.70
CA PRO A 291 -25.92 22.63 -3.77
C PRO A 291 -26.90 22.21 -2.66
N TRP A 292 -26.66 21.07 -2.00
CA TRP A 292 -27.45 20.58 -0.88
C TRP A 292 -26.89 20.98 0.49
N GLY A 293 -25.72 21.61 0.54
CA GLY A 293 -25.08 22.09 1.77
C GLY A 293 -23.56 21.96 1.72
N GLU A 294 -22.91 22.67 2.63
CA GLU A 294 -21.49 22.47 2.92
C GLU A 294 -21.32 21.13 3.65
N THR A 295 -20.52 20.23 3.07
CA THR A 295 -20.30 18.89 3.65
C THR A 295 -18.93 18.35 3.27
N LYS A 296 -18.48 17.37 4.06
CA LYS A 296 -17.27 16.60 3.86
C LYS A 296 -17.62 15.26 3.21
N THR A 297 -16.95 14.91 2.10
CA THR A 297 -17.07 13.57 1.50
C THR A 297 -16.54 12.49 2.45
N ALA A 298 -16.88 11.23 2.16
CA ALA A 298 -16.29 10.11 2.88
C ALA A 298 -14.76 10.07 2.69
N ASP A 299 -14.06 9.51 3.69
CA ASP A 299 -12.61 9.34 3.66
C ASP A 299 -12.22 8.17 2.74
N VAL A 300 -11.25 8.42 1.85
CA VAL A 300 -10.70 7.43 0.91
C VAL A 300 -9.24 7.14 1.28
N PRO A 301 -8.83 5.87 1.49
CA PRO A 301 -7.44 5.53 1.79
C PRO A 301 -6.47 5.94 0.68
N ILE A 302 -5.31 6.46 1.04
CA ILE A 302 -4.22 6.82 0.12
C ILE A 302 -3.29 5.62 0.00
N ASN A 303 -3.40 4.89 -1.11
CA ASN A 303 -2.69 3.62 -1.34
C ASN A 303 -1.82 3.63 -2.61
N GLY A 304 -1.54 4.82 -3.15
CA GLY A 304 -0.72 5.00 -4.35
C GLY A 304 -0.32 6.45 -4.56
N THR A 305 0.59 6.68 -5.52
CA THR A 305 1.07 8.01 -5.91
C THR A 305 0.13 8.75 -6.84
N ASP A 306 -0.70 8.00 -7.57
CA ASP A 306 -1.67 8.54 -8.51
C ASP A 306 -3.05 8.07 -8.05
N MET A 307 -3.76 8.99 -7.41
CA MET A 307 -5.08 8.75 -6.84
C MET A 307 -6.14 9.36 -7.75
N GLU A 308 -7.03 8.52 -8.26
CA GLU A 308 -8.30 9.01 -8.81
C GLU A 308 -9.24 9.33 -7.65
N LEU A 309 -9.61 10.60 -7.52
CA LEU A 309 -10.40 11.13 -6.41
C LEU A 309 -11.89 11.06 -6.77
N THR A 310 -12.50 9.93 -6.40
CA THR A 310 -13.96 9.76 -6.41
C THR A 310 -14.59 10.45 -5.21
N LEU A 311 -15.54 11.36 -5.45
CA LEU A 311 -16.23 12.09 -4.39
C LEU A 311 -17.39 11.25 -3.87
N ILE A 312 -17.20 10.58 -2.74
CA ILE A 312 -18.25 9.78 -2.08
C ILE A 312 -19.06 10.70 -1.14
N PRO A 313 -20.39 10.82 -1.27
CA PRO A 313 -21.20 11.66 -0.38
C PRO A 313 -21.06 11.26 1.10
N ASP A 314 -21.32 12.20 2.00
CA ASP A 314 -21.41 11.90 3.44
C ASP A 314 -22.56 10.92 3.75
N GLN A 315 -22.54 10.35 4.96
CA GLN A 315 -23.50 9.32 5.38
C GLN A 315 -24.96 9.79 5.39
N ASP A 316 -25.23 11.07 5.69
CA ASP A 316 -26.59 11.62 5.72
C ASP A 316 -27.12 11.82 4.29
N THR A 317 -26.27 12.28 3.39
CA THR A 317 -26.57 12.37 1.95
C THR A 317 -26.79 10.98 1.37
N GLN A 318 -25.92 10.01 1.63
CA GLN A 318 -26.11 8.62 1.19
C GLN A 318 -27.44 8.05 1.67
N LYS A 319 -27.80 8.26 2.95
CA LYS A 319 -29.08 7.83 3.52
C LYS A 319 -30.25 8.48 2.79
N THR A 320 -30.19 9.78 2.53
CA THR A 320 -31.23 10.51 1.81
C THR A 320 -31.43 9.97 0.39
N ILE A 321 -30.34 9.64 -0.31
CA ILE A 321 -30.37 9.03 -1.64
C ILE A 321 -31.03 7.65 -1.60
N MET A 322 -30.58 6.76 -0.71
CA MET A 322 -31.17 5.42 -0.58
C MET A 322 -32.65 5.48 -0.22
N ASP A 323 -33.05 6.36 0.72
CA ASP A 323 -34.46 6.55 1.10
C ASP A 323 -35.30 7.05 -0.10
N THR A 324 -34.73 7.94 -0.93
CA THR A 324 -35.38 8.45 -2.15
C THR A 324 -35.58 7.35 -3.19
N ILE A 325 -34.55 6.50 -3.40
CA ILE A 325 -34.64 5.33 -4.30
C ILE A 325 -35.74 4.39 -3.82
N VAL A 326 -35.67 3.94 -2.56
CA VAL A 326 -36.66 3.02 -1.97
C VAL A 326 -38.08 3.58 -2.05
N LYS A 327 -38.27 4.88 -1.81
CA LYS A 327 -39.57 5.54 -1.96
C LYS A 327 -40.03 5.55 -3.42
N THR A 328 -39.13 5.82 -4.36
CA THR A 328 -39.42 5.81 -5.80
C THR A 328 -39.77 4.41 -6.27
N THR A 329 -39.03 3.37 -5.88
CA THR A 329 -39.32 1.97 -6.21
C THR A 329 -40.72 1.58 -5.74
N LYS A 330 -41.14 1.95 -4.52
CA LYS A 330 -42.52 1.71 -4.04
C LYS A 330 -43.58 2.39 -4.91
N GLN A 331 -43.31 3.62 -5.35
CA GLN A 331 -44.22 4.37 -6.24
C GLN A 331 -44.24 3.76 -7.65
N TYR A 332 -43.08 3.34 -8.15
CA TYR A 332 -42.90 2.69 -9.45
C TYR A 332 -43.65 1.35 -9.50
N THR A 333 -43.49 0.47 -8.50
CA THR A 333 -44.25 -0.80 -8.41
C THR A 333 -45.76 -0.55 -8.46
N LYS A 334 -46.27 0.50 -7.78
CA LYS A 334 -47.69 0.85 -7.85
C LYS A 334 -48.09 1.39 -9.23
N ALA A 335 -47.27 2.26 -9.81
CA ALA A 335 -47.50 2.83 -11.14
C ALA A 335 -47.47 1.78 -12.26
N MET A 336 -46.60 0.78 -12.14
CA MET A 336 -46.57 -0.37 -13.04
C MET A 336 -47.87 -1.17 -13.01
N ALA A 337 -48.58 -1.20 -11.87
CA ALA A 337 -49.84 -1.90 -11.73
C ALA A 337 -51.08 -1.07 -12.13
N ASP A 338 -51.14 0.23 -11.81
CA ASP A 338 -52.32 1.07 -12.09
C ASP A 338 -52.16 1.99 -13.32
N GLY A 339 -50.94 2.16 -13.83
CA GLY A 339 -50.57 3.06 -14.92
C GLY A 339 -50.58 4.54 -14.54
N ASN A 340 -50.76 4.89 -13.27
CA ASN A 340 -50.76 6.27 -12.80
C ASN A 340 -49.32 6.70 -12.44
N THR A 341 -48.64 7.40 -13.35
CA THR A 341 -47.28 7.89 -13.10
C THR A 341 -47.22 9.19 -12.29
N ASP A 342 -48.35 9.85 -12.05
CA ASP A 342 -48.38 11.11 -11.28
C ASP A 342 -48.01 10.88 -9.81
N GLN A 343 -48.24 9.67 -9.29
CA GLN A 343 -47.87 9.27 -7.93
C GLN A 343 -46.37 9.08 -7.71
N MET A 344 -45.56 9.07 -8.78
CA MET A 344 -44.10 8.96 -8.70
C MET A 344 -43.49 10.33 -8.36
N THR A 345 -43.75 10.82 -7.15
CA THR A 345 -43.42 12.21 -6.75
C THR A 345 -41.92 12.52 -6.69
N GLU A 346 -41.10 11.49 -6.53
CA GLU A 346 -39.64 11.60 -6.49
C GLU A 346 -38.97 11.45 -7.86
N ALA A 347 -39.70 10.95 -8.85
CA ALA A 347 -39.17 10.68 -10.19
C ALA A 347 -39.18 11.92 -11.10
N GLY A 348 -38.13 12.06 -11.90
CA GLY A 348 -38.02 12.98 -13.01
C GLY A 348 -38.99 12.63 -14.14
N SER A 349 -39.18 13.57 -15.07
CA SER A 349 -40.12 13.40 -16.19
C SER A 349 -39.75 12.24 -17.13
N ALA A 350 -38.45 12.04 -17.37
CA ALA A 350 -37.98 10.97 -18.25
C ALA A 350 -38.35 9.58 -17.71
N TRP A 351 -38.10 9.31 -16.42
CA TRP A 351 -38.47 8.04 -15.79
C TRP A 351 -39.98 7.80 -15.76
N LYS A 352 -40.77 8.86 -15.54
CA LYS A 352 -42.24 8.77 -15.61
C LYS A 352 -42.70 8.40 -17.01
N GLU A 353 -42.13 9.01 -18.05
CA GLU A 353 -42.52 8.73 -19.43
C GLU A 353 -42.15 7.29 -19.82
N GLN A 354 -40.92 6.86 -19.51
CA GLN A 354 -40.50 5.46 -19.69
C GLN A 354 -41.46 4.48 -18.99
N THR A 355 -41.90 4.80 -17.77
CA THR A 355 -42.87 3.97 -17.05
C THR A 355 -44.22 3.90 -17.78
N LYS A 356 -44.71 5.02 -18.34
CA LYS A 356 -45.96 5.03 -19.13
C LYS A 356 -45.83 4.19 -20.39
N GLU A 357 -44.70 4.28 -21.08
CA GLU A 357 -44.44 3.50 -22.30
C GLU A 357 -44.48 2.00 -21.99
N VAL A 358 -43.79 1.55 -20.94
CA VAL A 358 -43.80 0.15 -20.50
C VAL A 358 -45.22 -0.31 -20.14
N VAL A 359 -45.95 0.45 -19.33
CA VAL A 359 -47.34 0.10 -18.97
C VAL A 359 -48.26 0.07 -20.19
N SER A 360 -48.05 0.97 -21.16
CA SER A 360 -48.84 0.99 -22.39
C SER A 360 -48.59 -0.24 -23.24
N GLY A 361 -47.33 -0.66 -23.40
CA GLY A 361 -46.95 -1.89 -24.08
C GLY A 361 -47.49 -3.15 -23.40
N MET A 362 -47.55 -3.16 -22.06
CA MET A 362 -48.18 -4.26 -21.32
C MET A 362 -49.70 -4.31 -21.54
N LYS A 363 -50.38 -3.17 -21.55
CA LYS A 363 -51.82 -3.10 -21.81
C LYS A 363 -52.18 -3.57 -23.22
N SER A 364 -51.38 -3.16 -24.20
CA SER A 364 -51.62 -3.46 -25.61
C SER A 364 -51.30 -4.91 -25.97
N SER A 365 -50.23 -5.47 -25.38
CA SER A 365 -49.92 -6.91 -25.49
C SER A 365 -50.86 -7.82 -24.67
N GLY A 366 -51.68 -7.26 -23.77
CA GLY A 366 -52.53 -8.03 -22.86
C GLY A 366 -51.74 -8.76 -21.77
N THR A 367 -50.58 -8.23 -21.40
CA THR A 367 -49.72 -8.71 -20.31
C THR A 367 -50.14 -8.04 -19.00
N PHE A 368 -50.24 -8.84 -17.95
CA PHE A 368 -50.49 -8.42 -16.58
C PHE A 368 -49.26 -8.65 -15.71
N LEU A 369 -49.05 -7.79 -14.73
CA LEU A 369 -48.02 -7.91 -13.70
C LEU A 369 -48.69 -8.08 -12.34
N LYS A 370 -48.15 -9.00 -11.55
CA LYS A 370 -48.37 -9.04 -10.11
C LYS A 370 -47.00 -8.91 -9.44
N ASP A 371 -46.78 -7.84 -8.71
CA ASP A 371 -45.46 -7.51 -8.14
C ASP A 371 -45.54 -7.14 -6.67
N GLN A 372 -44.53 -7.52 -5.91
CA GLN A 372 -44.32 -7.12 -4.53
C GLN A 372 -42.84 -6.85 -4.26
N TYR A 373 -42.49 -5.57 -4.23
CA TYR A 373 -41.16 -5.09 -3.80
C TYR A 373 -40.92 -5.33 -2.29
N LYS A 374 -39.81 -5.99 -1.94
CA LYS A 374 -39.46 -6.44 -0.57
C LYS A 374 -38.31 -5.64 0.05
N GLU A 375 -37.20 -5.46 -0.65
CA GLU A 375 -36.02 -4.76 -0.14
C GLU A 375 -35.11 -4.27 -1.26
N THR A 376 -34.19 -3.35 -0.94
CA THR A 376 -33.05 -3.01 -1.78
C THR A 376 -31.75 -3.12 -0.96
N SER A 377 -30.75 -3.76 -1.53
CA SER A 377 -29.38 -3.84 -1.01
C SER A 377 -28.51 -2.86 -1.81
N PHE A 378 -27.92 -1.87 -1.15
CA PHE A 378 -27.07 -0.85 -1.76
C PHE A 378 -25.59 -1.14 -1.52
N ASP A 379 -24.78 -1.05 -2.57
CA ASP A 379 -23.33 -1.09 -2.49
C ASP A 379 -22.80 0.30 -2.10
N LEU A 380 -22.37 0.45 -0.85
CA LEU A 380 -21.92 1.74 -0.32
C LEU A 380 -20.62 2.23 -0.95
N ASP A 381 -19.81 1.32 -1.52
CA ASP A 381 -18.55 1.68 -2.17
C ASP A 381 -18.78 2.17 -3.61
N SER A 382 -19.98 1.95 -4.16
CA SER A 382 -20.38 2.40 -5.50
C SER A 382 -20.90 3.84 -5.57
N PHE A 383 -21.00 4.52 -4.43
CA PHE A 383 -21.48 5.90 -4.39
C PHE A 383 -20.48 6.84 -5.07
N ALA A 384 -20.97 7.70 -5.95
CA ALA A 384 -20.16 8.75 -6.54
C ALA A 384 -20.99 10.02 -6.76
N ILE A 385 -20.39 11.18 -6.46
CA ILE A 385 -20.87 12.48 -6.88
C ILE A 385 -20.25 12.80 -8.23
N SER A 386 -21.09 13.19 -9.17
CA SER A 386 -20.71 13.56 -10.54
C SER A 386 -21.40 14.86 -10.96
N GLN A 387 -20.97 15.42 -12.08
CA GLN A 387 -21.64 16.59 -12.67
C GLN A 387 -21.82 16.43 -14.18
N GLU A 388 -23.08 16.28 -14.60
CA GLU A 388 -23.42 16.16 -16.01
C GLU A 388 -24.14 17.44 -16.48
N ASN A 389 -23.63 18.08 -17.54
CA ASN A 389 -24.21 19.31 -18.10
C ASN A 389 -24.42 20.43 -17.05
N GLY A 390 -23.57 20.47 -16.02
CA GLY A 390 -23.67 21.44 -14.90
C GLY A 390 -24.68 21.07 -13.82
N ARG A 391 -25.37 19.94 -13.95
CA ARG A 391 -26.30 19.41 -12.94
C ARG A 391 -25.58 18.38 -12.08
N TRP A 392 -25.61 18.60 -10.78
CA TRP A 392 -25.02 17.68 -9.81
C TRP A 392 -25.84 16.41 -9.71
N GLN A 393 -25.14 15.28 -9.69
CA GLN A 393 -25.72 13.96 -9.61
C GLN A 393 -25.05 13.13 -8.51
N VAL A 394 -25.81 12.18 -8.00
CA VAL A 394 -25.28 11.08 -7.19
C VAL A 394 -25.70 9.78 -7.86
N THR A 395 -24.73 8.86 -7.97
CA THR A 395 -24.96 7.51 -8.44
C THR A 395 -24.72 6.50 -7.33
N VAL A 396 -25.41 5.37 -7.41
CA VAL A 396 -25.23 4.22 -6.52
C VAL A 396 -25.76 2.96 -7.19
N THR A 397 -25.09 1.84 -7.00
CA THR A 397 -25.57 0.52 -7.43
C THR A 397 -26.39 -0.13 -6.31
N GLY A 398 -27.52 -0.74 -6.67
CA GLY A 398 -28.29 -1.53 -5.74
C GLY A 398 -29.05 -2.68 -6.39
N LYS A 399 -29.21 -3.74 -5.61
CA LYS A 399 -29.92 -4.97 -5.96
C LYS A 399 -31.27 -4.99 -5.24
N GLU A 400 -32.35 -4.94 -5.99
CA GLU A 400 -33.71 -5.03 -5.45
C GLU A 400 -34.11 -6.49 -5.26
N LEU A 401 -35.06 -6.74 -4.37
CA LEU A 401 -35.70 -8.03 -4.17
C LEU A 401 -37.20 -7.85 -4.37
N HIS A 402 -37.74 -8.58 -5.35
CA HIS A 402 -39.15 -8.62 -5.68
C HIS A 402 -39.67 -10.05 -5.63
N GLU A 403 -40.98 -10.16 -5.41
CA GLU A 403 -41.74 -11.37 -5.71
C GLU A 403 -42.69 -10.98 -6.84
N SER A 404 -42.45 -11.49 -8.06
CA SER A 404 -43.07 -10.99 -9.29
C SER A 404 -43.62 -12.12 -10.14
N ALA A 405 -44.73 -11.87 -10.83
CA ALA A 405 -45.30 -12.74 -11.84
C ALA A 405 -45.76 -11.90 -13.04
N TYR A 406 -45.33 -12.27 -14.23
CA TYR A 406 -45.96 -11.83 -15.47
C TYR A 406 -46.92 -12.91 -15.95
N PHE A 407 -48.13 -12.51 -16.32
CA PHE A 407 -49.19 -13.43 -16.73
C PHE A 407 -50.11 -12.75 -17.74
N ASP A 408 -51.03 -13.49 -18.32
CA ASP A 408 -52.04 -13.00 -19.27
C ASP A 408 -53.43 -13.52 -18.89
N GLU A 409 -54.40 -13.44 -19.80
CA GLU A 409 -55.76 -13.90 -19.52
C GLU A 409 -55.89 -15.44 -19.40
N ASN A 410 -54.93 -16.19 -19.94
CA ASN A 410 -54.94 -17.65 -20.02
C ASN A 410 -54.10 -18.30 -18.91
N THR A 411 -53.16 -17.54 -18.34
CA THR A 411 -52.21 -18.01 -17.34
C THR A 411 -52.54 -17.43 -15.97
N LYS A 412 -52.33 -18.24 -14.92
CA LYS A 412 -52.44 -17.77 -13.54
C LYS A 412 -51.11 -17.13 -13.14
N PRO A 413 -51.11 -16.07 -12.32
CA PRO A 413 -49.87 -15.52 -11.80
C PRO A 413 -49.19 -16.55 -10.89
N ASP A 414 -47.99 -16.98 -11.27
CA ASP A 414 -47.06 -17.72 -10.41
C ASP A 414 -45.92 -16.79 -10.02
N MET A 415 -45.82 -16.47 -8.73
CA MET A 415 -44.91 -15.44 -8.25
C MET A 415 -43.56 -16.06 -7.91
N GLU A 416 -42.51 -15.57 -8.55
CA GLU A 416 -41.14 -16.01 -8.32
C GLU A 416 -40.31 -14.87 -7.76
N GLU A 417 -39.24 -15.22 -7.05
CA GLU A 417 -38.27 -14.26 -6.58
C GLU A 417 -37.50 -13.67 -7.78
N ALA A 418 -37.47 -12.35 -7.86
CA ALA A 418 -36.73 -11.62 -8.88
C ALA A 418 -35.79 -10.64 -8.18
N GLU A 419 -34.50 -10.70 -8.54
CA GLU A 419 -33.49 -9.86 -7.90
C GLU A 419 -32.77 -8.93 -8.89
N PRO A 420 -33.46 -7.94 -9.50
CA PRO A 420 -32.83 -7.07 -10.49
C PRO A 420 -31.80 -6.14 -9.84
N SER A 421 -30.66 -5.98 -10.51
CA SER A 421 -29.58 -5.07 -10.13
C SER A 421 -29.58 -3.83 -11.01
N PHE A 422 -29.45 -2.65 -10.41
CA PHE A 422 -29.49 -1.37 -11.11
C PHE A 422 -28.38 -0.42 -10.66
N HIS A 423 -27.93 0.41 -11.59
CA HIS A 423 -27.17 1.63 -11.35
C HIS A 423 -28.15 2.81 -11.35
N TYR A 424 -28.40 3.36 -10.16
CA TYR A 424 -29.34 4.46 -9.96
C TYR A 424 -28.64 5.79 -10.17
N ILE A 425 -29.33 6.72 -10.83
CA ILE A 425 -28.83 8.07 -11.06
C ILE A 425 -29.88 9.06 -10.55
N LEU A 426 -29.47 9.91 -9.60
CA LEU A 426 -30.29 10.96 -9.03
C LEU A 426 -29.64 12.30 -9.31
N SER A 427 -30.45 13.31 -9.61
CA SER A 427 -29.99 14.69 -9.77
C SER A 427 -30.51 15.58 -8.65
N TYR A 428 -29.74 16.57 -8.24
CA TYR A 428 -30.20 17.53 -7.24
C TYR A 428 -30.94 18.69 -7.89
N ASP A 429 -32.16 18.96 -7.43
CA ASP A 429 -32.95 20.12 -7.81
C ASP A 429 -32.75 21.26 -6.80
N PRO A 430 -31.95 22.30 -7.14
CA PRO A 430 -31.69 23.40 -6.22
C PRO A 430 -32.91 24.29 -5.98
N LYS A 431 -33.90 24.30 -6.88
CA LYS A 431 -35.11 25.13 -6.72
C LYS A 431 -36.03 24.56 -5.66
N HIS A 432 -36.21 23.24 -5.68
CA HIS A 432 -37.08 22.52 -4.74
C HIS A 432 -36.32 21.90 -3.56
N LYS A 433 -34.99 22.03 -3.53
CA LYS A 433 -34.09 21.48 -2.50
C LYS A 433 -34.32 20.00 -2.24
N LYS A 434 -34.39 19.21 -3.32
CA LYS A 434 -34.64 17.78 -3.25
C LYS A 434 -33.84 17.01 -4.29
N TRP A 435 -33.58 15.74 -3.99
CA TRP A 435 -33.07 14.79 -4.97
C TRP A 435 -34.21 14.28 -5.85
N VAL A 436 -33.94 14.16 -7.14
CA VAL A 436 -34.86 13.68 -8.17
C VAL A 436 -34.29 12.41 -8.76
N PHE A 437 -35.07 11.33 -8.74
CA PHE A 437 -34.71 10.08 -9.37
C PHE A 437 -34.81 10.21 -10.89
N GLU A 438 -33.69 10.11 -11.60
CA GLU A 438 -33.64 10.33 -13.05
C GLU A 438 -33.81 9.05 -13.84
N LYS A 439 -33.08 7.99 -13.45
CA LYS A 439 -33.10 6.68 -14.12
C LYS A 439 -32.50 5.56 -13.27
N ALA A 440 -32.84 4.33 -13.66
CA ALA A 440 -32.19 3.10 -13.21
C ALA A 440 -31.72 2.31 -14.44
N ASP A 441 -30.40 2.23 -14.63
CA ASP A 441 -29.79 1.45 -15.72
C ASP A 441 -29.49 0.04 -15.20
N PRO A 442 -29.73 -1.04 -15.98
CA PRO A 442 -29.38 -2.40 -15.55
C PRO A 442 -27.90 -2.53 -15.20
N ALA A 443 -27.59 -3.17 -14.07
CA ALA A 443 -26.23 -3.42 -13.60
C ALA A 443 -25.93 -4.91 -13.50
N SER A 444 -24.64 -5.27 -13.58
CA SER A 444 -24.19 -6.64 -13.27
C SER A 444 -24.40 -6.96 -11.78
N ASP A 445 -24.58 -8.25 -11.46
CA ASP A 445 -24.84 -8.81 -10.12
C ASP A 445 -23.67 -8.69 -9.11
N SER A 446 -23.10 -7.50 -8.98
CA SER A 446 -22.09 -7.17 -7.97
C SER A 446 -22.78 -6.57 -6.76
N SER A 447 -22.99 -7.38 -5.70
CA SER A 447 -23.54 -6.88 -4.43
C SER A 447 -22.58 -5.93 -3.69
N GLY A 448 -21.31 -5.81 -4.10
CA GLY A 448 -20.28 -5.04 -3.39
C GLY A 448 -19.77 -5.75 -2.12
N ALA A 449 -18.68 -5.23 -1.54
CA ALA A 449 -18.16 -5.74 -0.26
C ALA A 449 -18.83 -5.04 0.95
N ASN A 450 -19.24 -3.78 0.79
CA ASN A 450 -19.82 -2.95 1.82
C ASN A 450 -21.30 -2.66 1.53
N VAL A 451 -22.20 -3.48 2.07
CA VAL A 451 -23.61 -3.48 1.67
C VAL A 451 -24.53 -2.95 2.77
N LYS A 452 -25.45 -2.06 2.41
CA LYS A 452 -26.54 -1.63 3.28
C LYS A 452 -27.89 -2.04 2.73
N LYS A 453 -28.65 -2.80 3.53
CA LYS A 453 -30.00 -3.22 3.19
C LYS A 453 -31.05 -2.27 3.75
N ILE A 454 -32.04 -1.91 2.93
CA ILE A 454 -33.25 -1.22 3.37
C ILE A 454 -34.47 -2.07 3.01
N LYS A 455 -35.22 -2.48 4.04
CA LYS A 455 -36.42 -3.30 3.89
C LYS A 455 -37.66 -2.45 3.63
N ASN A 456 -38.56 -2.99 2.83
CA ASN A 456 -39.92 -2.50 2.75
C ASN A 456 -40.76 -3.18 3.84
N ASP A 457 -40.80 -2.60 5.04
CA ASP A 457 -41.41 -3.22 6.24
C ASP A 457 -42.88 -3.65 6.06
N GLN A 458 -43.61 -3.04 5.13
CA GLN A 458 -44.98 -3.39 4.79
C GLN A 458 -45.12 -3.57 3.28
N PRO A 459 -44.61 -4.68 2.72
CA PRO A 459 -44.57 -4.88 1.29
C PRO A 459 -46.00 -5.13 0.80
N LYS A 460 -46.49 -4.26 -0.09
CA LYS A 460 -47.81 -4.39 -0.70
C LYS A 460 -47.67 -5.11 -2.04
N THR A 461 -48.52 -6.11 -2.26
CA THR A 461 -48.65 -6.75 -3.56
C THR A 461 -49.60 -5.93 -4.42
N TYR A 462 -49.16 -5.58 -5.62
CA TYR A 462 -49.99 -4.91 -6.61
C TYR A 462 -50.25 -5.86 -7.77
N THR A 463 -51.41 -5.72 -8.41
CA THR A 463 -51.77 -6.46 -9.61
C THR A 463 -52.28 -5.46 -10.63
N SER A 464 -51.88 -5.65 -11.90
CA SER A 464 -52.33 -4.83 -13.01
C SER A 464 -53.83 -4.58 -12.96
N ALA A 465 -54.23 -3.31 -12.88
CA ALA A 465 -55.63 -2.92 -12.75
C ALA A 465 -56.47 -3.40 -13.96
N TRP A 466 -55.83 -3.52 -15.13
CA TRP A 466 -56.44 -4.03 -16.36
C TRP A 466 -56.57 -5.57 -16.42
N ALA A 467 -56.08 -6.31 -15.41
CA ALA A 467 -56.40 -7.73 -15.25
C ALA A 467 -57.87 -7.96 -14.84
N SER A 468 -58.52 -6.93 -14.28
CA SER A 468 -59.90 -6.98 -13.77
C SER A 468 -60.96 -6.81 -14.86
N SER A 469 -60.60 -6.27 -16.04
CA SER A 469 -61.52 -6.12 -17.18
C SER A 469 -61.71 -7.46 -17.90
N LYS A 470 -62.30 -8.43 -17.17
CA LYS A 470 -62.87 -9.64 -17.77
C LYS A 470 -64.12 -9.24 -18.56
N GLY A 471 -63.98 -9.10 -19.87
CA GLY A 471 -65.13 -9.15 -20.78
C GLY A 471 -65.20 -8.04 -21.82
N LYS A 472 -64.65 -8.34 -23.01
CA LYS A 472 -65.34 -8.37 -24.31
C LYS A 472 -64.30 -8.22 -25.41
N ALA A 473 -63.64 -9.32 -25.77
CA ALA A 473 -63.08 -9.41 -27.09
C ALA A 473 -64.22 -9.80 -28.04
N ALA A 474 -64.58 -8.88 -28.93
CA ALA A 474 -65.50 -9.16 -30.02
C ALA A 474 -64.84 -10.13 -30.98
N SER A 475 -65.51 -11.24 -31.30
CA SER A 475 -65.14 -12.17 -32.38
C SER A 475 -65.40 -11.57 -33.78
N GLY A 476 -65.00 -10.31 -33.99
CA GLY A 476 -65.16 -9.60 -35.25
C GLY A 476 -63.89 -9.67 -36.11
N SER A 477 -64.06 -9.39 -37.40
CA SER A 477 -62.96 -9.04 -38.31
C SER A 477 -62.05 -8.00 -37.65
N LEU A 478 -60.73 -8.23 -37.70
CA LEU A 478 -59.74 -7.26 -37.23
C LEU A 478 -59.84 -5.96 -38.05
N THR A 479 -59.59 -4.81 -37.41
CA THR A 479 -59.41 -3.53 -38.10
C THR A 479 -57.94 -3.26 -38.41
N ASN A 480 -57.66 -2.34 -39.34
CA ASN A 480 -56.29 -1.90 -39.66
C ASN A 480 -55.58 -1.35 -38.42
N GLU A 481 -56.29 -0.62 -37.56
CA GLU A 481 -55.76 -0.05 -36.33
C GLU A 481 -55.34 -1.14 -35.34
N GLN A 482 -56.14 -2.22 -35.21
CA GLN A 482 -55.80 -3.34 -34.33
C GLN A 482 -54.55 -4.08 -34.80
N VAL A 483 -54.45 -4.36 -36.10
CA VAL A 483 -53.27 -5.04 -36.67
C VAL A 483 -52.03 -4.14 -36.58
N THR A 484 -52.18 -2.84 -36.83
CA THR A 484 -51.06 -1.88 -36.74
C THR A 484 -50.58 -1.74 -35.30
N SER A 485 -51.49 -1.57 -34.33
CA SER A 485 -51.14 -1.52 -32.91
C SER A 485 -50.41 -2.79 -32.48
N PHE A 486 -50.93 -3.95 -32.84
CA PHE A 486 -50.30 -5.22 -32.53
C PHE A 486 -48.87 -5.32 -33.08
N MET A 487 -48.63 -4.88 -34.32
CA MET A 487 -47.27 -4.90 -34.90
C MET A 487 -46.33 -3.91 -34.21
N VAL A 488 -46.81 -2.72 -33.82
CA VAL A 488 -46.02 -1.77 -33.01
C VAL A 488 -45.61 -2.43 -31.69
N ASP A 489 -46.55 -3.07 -31.01
CA ASP A 489 -46.30 -3.73 -29.72
C ASP A 489 -45.30 -4.87 -29.84
N TYR A 490 -45.50 -5.76 -30.82
CA TYR A 490 -44.60 -6.89 -31.08
C TYR A 490 -43.16 -6.43 -31.36
N LEU A 491 -42.97 -5.42 -32.21
CA LEU A 491 -41.64 -4.93 -32.60
C LEU A 491 -40.96 -4.12 -31.48
N THR A 492 -41.75 -3.43 -30.66
CA THR A 492 -41.27 -2.76 -29.44
C THR A 492 -40.83 -3.81 -28.42
N ASN A 493 -41.67 -4.81 -28.15
CA ASN A 493 -41.37 -5.91 -27.24
C ASN A 493 -40.17 -6.74 -27.72
N GLN A 494 -39.98 -6.92 -29.02
CA GLN A 494 -38.77 -7.53 -29.57
C GLN A 494 -37.52 -6.73 -29.22
N SER A 495 -37.55 -5.40 -29.43
CA SER A 495 -36.43 -4.51 -29.09
C SER A 495 -36.06 -4.60 -27.60
N SER A 496 -37.07 -4.62 -26.72
CA SER A 496 -36.89 -4.77 -25.28
C SER A 496 -36.40 -6.18 -24.90
N ALA A 497 -36.95 -7.23 -25.50
CA ALA A 497 -36.55 -8.62 -25.25
C ALA A 497 -35.09 -8.85 -25.62
N VAL A 498 -34.64 -8.35 -26.77
CA VAL A 498 -33.24 -8.39 -27.20
C VAL A 498 -32.36 -7.63 -26.22
N SER A 499 -32.71 -6.39 -25.88
CA SER A 499 -31.89 -5.53 -25.01
C SER A 499 -31.77 -6.07 -23.57
N LEU A 500 -32.79 -6.77 -23.08
CA LEU A 500 -32.86 -7.30 -21.70
C LEU A 500 -32.56 -8.81 -21.61
N ASN A 501 -32.24 -9.47 -22.73
CA ASN A 501 -32.15 -10.94 -22.83
C ASN A 501 -33.38 -11.69 -22.27
N ASN A 502 -34.56 -11.08 -22.34
CA ASN A 502 -35.76 -11.58 -21.69
C ASN A 502 -36.87 -11.81 -22.71
N PHE A 503 -36.88 -13.02 -23.27
CA PHE A 503 -37.87 -13.44 -24.26
C PHE A 503 -39.32 -13.39 -23.73
N ALA A 504 -39.53 -13.52 -22.41
CA ALA A 504 -40.87 -13.48 -21.83
C ALA A 504 -41.63 -12.18 -22.14
N ILE A 505 -40.90 -11.08 -22.37
CA ILE A 505 -41.46 -9.76 -22.74
C ILE A 505 -42.26 -9.82 -24.05
N MET A 506 -41.82 -10.63 -25.02
CA MET A 506 -42.48 -10.73 -26.33
C MET A 506 -43.23 -12.06 -26.53
N ALA A 507 -43.11 -13.01 -25.61
CA ALA A 507 -43.72 -14.33 -25.72
C ALA A 507 -45.24 -14.25 -25.93
N GLY A 508 -45.91 -13.30 -25.27
CA GLY A 508 -47.36 -13.08 -25.41
C GLY A 508 -47.82 -12.60 -26.79
N ASN A 509 -46.92 -12.15 -27.66
CA ASN A 509 -47.23 -11.79 -29.05
C ASN A 509 -47.14 -12.98 -30.02
N LEU A 510 -46.65 -14.12 -29.56
CA LEU A 510 -46.31 -15.28 -30.39
C LEU A 510 -47.16 -16.48 -30.00
N GLU A 511 -47.50 -17.32 -30.97
CA GLU A 511 -48.20 -18.58 -30.71
C GLU A 511 -47.20 -19.59 -30.14
N GLU A 512 -47.44 -20.06 -28.91
CA GLU A 512 -46.60 -21.06 -28.28
C GLU A 512 -46.51 -22.34 -29.12
N GLY A 513 -45.29 -22.87 -29.28
CA GLY A 513 -45.03 -24.04 -30.12
C GLY A 513 -44.95 -23.76 -31.63
N SER A 514 -45.16 -22.51 -32.07
CA SER A 514 -44.97 -22.13 -33.48
C SER A 514 -43.48 -22.03 -33.87
N PRO A 515 -43.15 -22.15 -35.17
CA PRO A 515 -41.78 -21.92 -35.66
C PRO A 515 -41.23 -20.55 -35.25
N LEU A 516 -42.03 -19.48 -35.38
CA LEU A 516 -41.60 -18.14 -35.03
C LEU A 516 -41.30 -17.99 -33.53
N TYR A 517 -42.06 -18.64 -32.66
CA TYR A 517 -41.81 -18.65 -31.21
C TYR A 517 -40.40 -19.19 -30.90
N ALA A 518 -40.06 -20.34 -31.47
CA ALA A 518 -38.75 -20.96 -31.28
C ALA A 518 -37.62 -20.14 -31.91
N ASP A 519 -37.86 -19.50 -33.05
CA ASP A 519 -36.86 -18.70 -33.74
C ASP A 519 -36.59 -17.38 -33.02
N GLN A 520 -37.63 -16.71 -32.51
CA GLN A 520 -37.48 -15.48 -31.71
C GLN A 520 -36.77 -15.75 -30.39
N GLN A 521 -37.05 -16.87 -29.72
CA GLN A 521 -36.33 -17.24 -28.49
C GLN A 521 -34.83 -17.44 -28.74
N LYS A 522 -34.44 -18.01 -29.90
CA LYS A 522 -33.04 -18.13 -30.30
C LYS A 522 -32.44 -16.78 -30.69
N LEU A 523 -33.20 -15.95 -31.41
CA LEU A 523 -32.75 -14.64 -31.88
C LEU A 523 -32.43 -13.71 -30.71
N VAL A 524 -33.32 -13.60 -29.72
CA VAL A 524 -33.11 -12.79 -28.50
C VAL A 524 -31.80 -13.16 -27.81
N LYS A 525 -31.59 -14.46 -27.54
CA LYS A 525 -30.36 -14.95 -26.91
C LYS A 525 -29.11 -14.67 -27.74
N LYS A 526 -29.21 -14.85 -29.06
CA LYS A 526 -28.09 -14.63 -29.99
C LYS A 526 -27.69 -13.15 -30.02
N LEU A 527 -28.64 -12.25 -30.26
CA LEU A 527 -28.37 -10.82 -30.40
C LEU A 527 -27.84 -10.23 -29.10
N TYR A 528 -28.42 -10.60 -27.96
CA TYR A 528 -27.91 -10.19 -26.66
C TYR A 528 -26.48 -10.70 -26.41
N GLY A 529 -26.21 -11.98 -26.69
CA GLY A 529 -24.86 -12.57 -26.55
C GLY A 529 -23.81 -11.93 -27.46
N GLU A 530 -24.22 -11.37 -28.60
CA GLU A 530 -23.36 -10.60 -29.51
C GLU A 530 -23.21 -9.12 -29.10
N GLY A 531 -23.85 -8.69 -28.00
CA GLY A 531 -23.88 -7.30 -27.55
C GLY A 531 -24.60 -6.37 -28.53
N THR A 532 -25.58 -6.90 -29.27
CA THR A 532 -26.40 -6.13 -30.20
C THR A 532 -27.65 -5.61 -29.49
N THR A 533 -27.94 -4.30 -29.63
CA THR A 533 -29.18 -3.69 -29.16
C THR A 533 -30.00 -3.19 -30.34
N GLU A 534 -31.31 -3.23 -30.19
CA GLU A 534 -32.27 -2.77 -31.18
C GLU A 534 -33.16 -1.68 -30.58
N VAL A 535 -33.43 -0.63 -31.35
CA VAL A 535 -34.45 0.37 -31.03
C VAL A 535 -35.42 0.41 -32.19
N PHE A 536 -36.65 -0.04 -31.94
CA PHE A 536 -37.77 0.09 -32.87
C PHE A 536 -37.98 1.57 -33.24
N ASN A 537 -38.05 1.87 -34.54
CA ASN A 537 -38.28 3.22 -35.05
C ASN A 537 -39.70 3.39 -35.60
N GLU A 538 -40.07 2.57 -36.59
CA GLU A 538 -41.36 2.69 -37.27
C GLU A 538 -41.82 1.35 -37.84
N VAL A 539 -43.15 1.15 -37.89
CA VAL A 539 -43.78 0.11 -38.72
C VAL A 539 -44.91 0.69 -39.55
N ASN A 540 -44.97 0.26 -40.81
CA ASN A 540 -46.06 0.53 -41.73
C ASN A 540 -46.67 -0.81 -42.19
N VAL A 541 -47.87 -1.12 -41.72
CA VAL A 541 -48.63 -2.29 -42.19
C VAL A 541 -49.15 -1.98 -43.59
N LYS A 542 -48.56 -2.62 -44.60
CA LYS A 542 -48.89 -2.42 -46.03
C LYS A 542 -50.27 -2.99 -46.36
N SER A 543 -50.55 -4.17 -45.83
CA SER A 543 -51.82 -4.85 -45.97
C SER A 543 -51.90 -5.99 -44.96
N PHE A 544 -53.12 -6.43 -44.67
CA PHE A 544 -53.35 -7.70 -44.00
C PHE A 544 -54.56 -8.40 -44.60
N SER A 545 -54.62 -9.71 -44.43
CA SER A 545 -55.79 -10.52 -44.80
C SER A 545 -56.11 -11.52 -43.71
N GLN A 546 -57.40 -11.65 -43.38
CA GLN A 546 -57.89 -12.59 -42.40
C GLN A 546 -58.83 -13.59 -43.07
N ASN A 547 -58.57 -14.89 -42.88
CA ASN A 547 -59.46 -15.97 -43.30
C ASN A 547 -59.77 -16.88 -42.11
N GLY A 548 -60.95 -16.69 -41.52
CA GLY A 548 -61.31 -17.33 -40.25
C GLY A 548 -60.36 -16.89 -39.14
N SER A 549 -59.67 -17.86 -38.53
CA SER A 549 -58.65 -17.61 -37.51
C SER A 549 -57.26 -17.33 -38.09
N HIS A 550 -57.02 -17.51 -39.39
CA HIS A 550 -55.69 -17.30 -39.97
C HIS A 550 -55.50 -15.85 -40.43
N LEU A 551 -54.33 -15.30 -40.14
CA LEU A 551 -53.95 -13.92 -40.45
C LEU A 551 -52.64 -13.90 -41.24
N THR A 552 -52.58 -13.08 -42.26
CA THR A 552 -51.33 -12.73 -42.97
C THR A 552 -51.16 -11.22 -42.92
N ILE A 553 -49.99 -10.74 -42.49
CA ILE A 553 -49.67 -9.32 -42.36
C ILE A 553 -48.41 -9.01 -43.18
N HIS A 554 -48.46 -7.97 -44.01
CA HIS A 554 -47.31 -7.47 -44.74
C HIS A 554 -46.85 -6.14 -44.14
N THR A 555 -45.58 -6.05 -43.75
CA THR A 555 -45.02 -4.85 -43.10
C THR A 555 -43.85 -4.26 -43.85
N TYR A 556 -43.65 -2.97 -43.62
CA TYR A 556 -42.37 -2.30 -43.74
C TYR A 556 -41.95 -1.85 -42.34
N GLU A 557 -40.72 -2.14 -41.94
CA GLU A 557 -40.24 -1.93 -40.58
C GLU A 557 -38.88 -1.25 -40.57
N GLU A 558 -38.68 -0.38 -39.60
CA GLU A 558 -37.41 0.30 -39.38
C GLU A 558 -36.90 0.11 -37.95
N PHE A 559 -35.61 -0.21 -37.84
CA PHE A 559 -34.91 -0.36 -36.57
C PHE A 559 -33.58 0.37 -36.59
N TYR A 560 -33.21 1.00 -35.48
CA TYR A 560 -31.82 1.35 -35.21
C TYR A 560 -31.13 0.17 -34.52
N ILE A 561 -30.16 -0.43 -35.22
CA ILE A 561 -29.38 -1.56 -34.69
C ILE A 561 -27.98 -1.07 -34.33
N THR A 562 -27.58 -1.31 -33.08
CA THR A 562 -26.25 -1.01 -32.55
C THR A 562 -25.56 -2.31 -32.21
N LYS A 563 -24.41 -2.58 -32.85
CA LYS A 563 -23.54 -3.71 -32.48
C LYS A 563 -22.57 -3.29 -31.38
N ALA A 564 -22.03 -4.25 -30.63
CA ALA A 564 -21.06 -4.00 -29.57
C ALA A 564 -19.93 -3.03 -30.02
N GLY A 565 -19.79 -1.91 -29.31
CA GLY A 565 -18.79 -0.87 -29.57
C GLY A 565 -19.01 -0.02 -30.83
N GLY A 566 -20.15 -0.15 -31.52
CA GLY A 566 -20.50 0.59 -32.73
C GLY A 566 -21.50 1.73 -32.49
N SER A 567 -21.73 2.54 -33.52
CA SER A 567 -22.81 3.53 -33.55
C SER A 567 -24.12 2.95 -34.13
N PRO A 568 -25.30 3.49 -33.75
CA PRO A 568 -26.59 3.02 -34.26
C PRO A 568 -26.68 3.15 -35.79
N LYS A 569 -27.18 2.11 -36.45
CA LYS A 569 -27.45 2.11 -37.90
C LYS A 569 -28.90 1.80 -38.18
N LEU A 570 -29.56 2.67 -38.95
CA LEU A 570 -30.90 2.41 -39.45
C LEU A 570 -30.89 1.18 -40.39
N ARG A 571 -31.84 0.28 -40.17
CA ARG A 571 -32.08 -0.93 -40.95
C ARG A 571 -33.56 -0.99 -41.29
N THR A 572 -33.84 -1.37 -42.52
CA THR A 572 -35.20 -1.45 -43.04
C THR A 572 -35.48 -2.88 -43.46
N TYR A 573 -36.69 -3.34 -43.15
CA TYR A 573 -37.12 -4.70 -43.42
C TYR A 573 -38.51 -4.72 -44.04
N HIS A 574 -38.77 -5.76 -44.83
CA HIS A 574 -40.07 -6.04 -45.42
C HIS A 574 -40.41 -7.47 -45.10
N TRP A 575 -41.38 -7.68 -44.22
CA TRP A 575 -41.71 -9.01 -43.73
C TRP A 575 -43.15 -9.37 -44.04
N THR A 576 -43.36 -10.66 -44.26
CA THR A 576 -44.69 -11.26 -44.28
C THR A 576 -44.83 -12.16 -43.06
N TYR A 577 -45.70 -11.78 -42.14
CA TYR A 577 -46.03 -12.58 -40.98
C TYR A 577 -47.24 -13.44 -41.24
N GLY A 578 -47.16 -14.70 -40.81
CA GLY A 578 -48.33 -15.55 -40.59
C GLY A 578 -48.71 -15.51 -39.12
N GLY A 579 -50.00 -15.50 -38.82
CA GLY A 579 -50.53 -15.48 -37.47
C GLY A 579 -51.88 -16.15 -37.34
N VAL A 580 -52.33 -16.29 -36.09
CA VAL A 580 -53.66 -16.78 -35.75
C VAL A 580 -54.39 -15.79 -34.84
N VAL A 581 -55.70 -15.70 -35.00
CA VAL A 581 -56.60 -14.90 -34.17
C VAL A 581 -57.35 -15.84 -33.25
N LYS A 582 -57.14 -15.69 -31.94
CA LYS A 582 -57.84 -16.45 -30.89
C LYS A 582 -58.46 -15.46 -29.92
N ASP A 583 -59.77 -15.61 -29.72
CA ASP A 583 -60.54 -14.74 -28.80
C ASP A 583 -60.27 -13.24 -29.03
N GLY A 584 -60.17 -12.83 -30.30
CA GLY A 584 -59.94 -11.42 -30.71
C GLY A 584 -58.50 -10.92 -30.55
N ARG A 585 -57.54 -11.76 -30.15
CA ARG A 585 -56.12 -11.45 -30.05
C ARG A 585 -55.31 -12.10 -31.16
N ILE A 586 -54.26 -11.41 -31.59
CA ILE A 586 -53.35 -11.86 -32.65
C ILE A 586 -52.14 -12.55 -32.01
N TYR A 587 -51.75 -13.69 -32.56
CA TYR A 587 -50.51 -14.40 -32.24
C TYR A 587 -49.76 -14.69 -33.52
N LEU A 588 -48.48 -14.28 -33.61
CA LEU A 588 -47.68 -14.59 -34.80
C LEU A 588 -47.13 -16.01 -34.73
N THR A 589 -47.17 -16.71 -35.86
CA THR A 589 -46.78 -18.12 -35.99
C THR A 589 -45.56 -18.33 -36.90
N SER A 590 -45.36 -17.45 -37.88
CA SER A 590 -44.30 -17.56 -38.88
C SER A 590 -43.91 -16.19 -39.43
N ILE A 591 -42.70 -16.07 -39.97
CA ILE A 591 -42.20 -14.89 -40.68
C ILE A 591 -41.51 -15.33 -41.97
N GLN A 592 -41.64 -14.54 -43.05
CA GLN A 592 -41.02 -14.75 -44.36
C GLN A 592 -40.47 -13.46 -44.93
#